data_AF-A0A367QYM2-F1
#
_entry.id   AF-A0A367QYM2-F1
#
_cell.length_a   1.000
_cell.length_b   1.000
_cell.length_c   1.000
_cell.angle_alpha   90.00
_cell.angle_beta   90.00
_cell.angle_gamma   90.00
#
_symmetry.space_group_name_H-M   'P 1'
#
loop_
_entity.id
_entity.type
_entity.pdbx_description
1 polymer ?
#
loop_
_entity_poly.entity_id
_entity_poly.type
_entity_poly.pdbx_seq_one_letter_code
_entity_poly.pdbx_strand_id
1 'polypeptide(L)'
;MNIIDTHQTNNQLAPNHWHEWVVNSAVDPKLTALNVRSLSGSIVYEYLLYALSQTARRNDGRLRDGYLKRYAHLESGAWWVSGLDPSTTENQWTGED
;
A
#
# COMPACT_ATOMS: atom_id res chain seq x y z
N MET A 1 33.38 -19.37 -6.04
CA MET A 1 31.97 -19.81 -6.09
C MET A 1 31.14 -18.70 -5.47
N ASN A 2 30.64 -17.74 -6.25
CA ASN A 2 29.78 -16.68 -5.74
C ASN A 2 28.34 -17.19 -5.81
N ILE A 3 27.82 -17.62 -4.65
CA ILE A 3 26.40 -17.86 -4.50
C ILE A 3 25.76 -16.46 -4.48
N ILE A 4 25.16 -16.09 -5.59
CA ILE A 4 24.27 -14.94 -5.64
C ILE A 4 23.00 -15.42 -4.93
N ASP A 5 22.93 -15.20 -3.62
CA ASP A 5 21.66 -15.31 -2.89
C ASP A 5 20.75 -14.21 -3.43
N THR A 6 19.95 -14.55 -4.44
CA THR A 6 18.91 -13.68 -4.99
C THR A 6 17.69 -13.61 -4.06
N HIS A 7 17.91 -13.45 -2.76
CA HIS A 7 16.91 -12.88 -1.88
C HIS A 7 16.99 -11.38 -2.07
N GLN A 8 16.34 -10.89 -3.12
CA GLN A 8 16.02 -9.49 -3.32
C GLN A 8 15.41 -9.00 -2.00
N THR A 9 16.22 -8.39 -1.14
CA THR A 9 15.73 -7.67 0.03
C THR A 9 14.84 -6.59 -0.54
N ASN A 10 13.53 -6.72 -0.35
CA ASN A 10 12.59 -5.77 -0.89
C ASN A 10 12.89 -4.43 -0.21
N ASN A 11 13.63 -3.56 -0.91
CA ASN A 11 14.09 -2.24 -0.44
C ASN A 11 12.92 -1.28 -0.15
N GLN A 12 11.70 -1.79 -0.21
CA GLN A 12 10.43 -1.11 -0.06
C GLN A 12 9.78 -1.40 1.29
N LEU A 13 10.36 -2.26 2.15
CA LEU A 13 9.85 -2.51 3.51
C LEU A 13 10.78 -1.94 4.58
N ALA A 14 10.25 -1.05 5.42
CA ALA A 14 10.99 -0.46 6.52
C ALA A 14 11.29 -1.52 7.60
N PRO A 15 12.45 -1.43 8.31
CA PRO A 15 12.85 -2.44 9.29
C PRO A 15 11.84 -2.68 10.42
N ASN A 16 11.17 -1.63 10.88
CA ASN A 16 10.12 -1.73 11.90
C ASN A 16 8.91 -2.53 11.39
N HIS A 17 8.48 -2.31 10.13
CA HIS A 17 7.39 -3.08 9.53
C HIS A 17 7.79 -4.54 9.27
N TRP A 18 9.04 -4.81 8.88
CA TRP A 18 9.55 -6.18 8.79
C TRP A 18 9.45 -6.89 10.15
N HIS A 19 9.92 -6.24 11.21
CA HIS A 19 9.89 -6.79 12.56
C HIS A 19 8.46 -7.08 13.01
N GLU A 20 7.53 -6.16 12.76
CA GLU A 20 6.12 -6.35 13.07
C GLU A 20 5.52 -7.55 12.34
N TRP A 21 5.66 -7.63 11.01
CA TRP A 21 5.05 -8.68 10.21
C TRP A 21 5.69 -10.06 10.43
N VAL A 22 7.02 -10.14 10.41
CA VAL A 22 7.75 -11.42 10.37
C VAL A 22 8.11 -11.90 11.78
N VAL A 23 8.58 -11.01 12.64
CA VAL A 23 9.07 -11.42 13.97
C VAL A 23 7.91 -11.48 14.97
N ASN A 24 7.09 -10.44 15.03
CA ASN A 24 6.01 -10.37 16.02
C ASN A 24 4.77 -11.16 15.59
N SER A 25 4.44 -11.18 14.30
CA SER A 25 3.25 -11.86 13.78
C SER A 25 3.53 -13.21 13.09
N ALA A 26 4.80 -13.63 12.99
CA ALA A 26 5.22 -14.89 12.39
C ALA A 26 4.69 -15.13 10.96
N VAL A 27 4.45 -14.07 10.19
CA VAL A 27 4.07 -14.18 8.78
C VAL A 27 5.26 -14.67 7.97
N ASP A 28 5.00 -15.53 6.99
CA ASP A 28 6.05 -16.11 6.15
C ASP A 28 6.95 -15.02 5.53
N PRO A 29 8.27 -15.04 5.77
CA PRO A 29 9.17 -13.98 5.32
C PRO A 29 9.15 -13.76 3.81
N LYS A 30 8.98 -14.84 3.03
CA LYS A 30 8.95 -14.77 1.57
C LYS A 30 7.64 -14.14 1.10
N LEU A 31 6.52 -14.50 1.72
CA LEU A 31 5.22 -13.89 1.44
C LEU A 31 5.19 -12.40 1.82
N THR A 32 5.75 -12.04 2.98
CA THR A 32 5.88 -10.64 3.40
C THR A 32 6.74 -9.85 2.41
N ALA A 33 7.89 -10.40 2.01
CA ALA A 33 8.77 -9.76 1.03
C ALA A 33 8.12 -9.60 -0.35
N LEU A 34 7.17 -10.46 -0.74
CA LEU A 34 6.47 -10.36 -2.03
C LEU A 34 5.29 -9.38 -2.02
N ASN A 35 4.58 -9.26 -0.88
CA ASN A 35 3.27 -8.61 -0.85
C ASN A 35 3.21 -7.33 -0.01
N VAL A 36 4.16 -7.11 0.91
CA VAL A 36 4.11 -5.96 1.82
C VAL A 36 5.04 -4.85 1.34
N ARG A 37 4.54 -3.62 1.36
CA ARG A 37 5.26 -2.40 0.99
C ARG A 37 5.03 -1.33 2.05
N SER A 38 6.10 -0.68 2.46
CA SER A 38 6.05 0.54 3.27
C SER A 38 5.82 1.74 2.36
N LEU A 39 4.85 2.58 2.71
CA LEU A 39 4.53 3.82 2.02
C LEU A 39 4.62 4.98 3.02
N SER A 40 5.06 6.15 2.55
CA SER A 40 5.19 7.35 3.38
C SER A 40 5.08 8.62 2.55
N GLY A 41 4.51 9.68 3.11
CA GLY A 41 4.31 10.96 2.42
C GLY A 41 3.31 10.86 1.27
N SER A 42 3.43 11.76 0.29
CA SER A 42 2.40 11.93 -0.75
C SER A 42 2.17 10.72 -1.65
N ILE A 43 3.15 9.81 -1.76
CA ILE A 43 3.00 8.59 -2.57
C ILE A 43 1.94 7.63 -1.99
N VAL A 44 1.61 7.75 -0.70
CA VAL A 44 0.53 6.98 -0.05
C VAL A 44 -0.80 7.20 -0.80
N TYR A 45 -1.09 8.44 -1.18
CA TYR A 45 -2.31 8.77 -1.92
C TYR A 45 -2.35 8.16 -3.31
N GLU A 46 -1.19 8.09 -3.98
CA GLU A 46 -1.09 7.53 -5.32
C GLU A 46 -1.40 6.03 -5.32
N TYR A 47 -0.92 5.30 -4.30
CA TYR A 47 -1.17 3.88 -4.14
C TYR A 47 -2.59 3.56 -3.68
N LEU A 48 -3.14 4.34 -2.74
CA LEU A 48 -4.42 4.02 -2.11
C LEU A 48 -5.62 4.59 -2.86
N LEU A 49 -5.46 5.73 -3.54
CA LEU A 49 -6.54 6.45 -4.22
C LEU A 49 -6.43 6.33 -5.75
N TYR A 50 -5.81 5.26 -6.24
CA TYR A 50 -5.54 5.05 -7.67
C TYR A 50 -6.80 5.00 -8.54
N ALA A 51 -7.93 4.55 -7.99
CA ALA A 51 -9.17 4.43 -8.74
C ALA A 51 -10.01 5.72 -8.74
N LEU A 52 -9.56 6.80 -8.09
CA LEU A 52 -10.25 8.09 -8.22
C LEU A 52 -10.18 8.58 -9.67
N SER A 53 -11.26 9.25 -10.10
CA SER A 53 -11.36 9.85 -11.42
C SER A 53 -10.26 10.90 -11.64
N GLN A 54 -9.90 11.15 -12.92
CA GLN A 54 -8.95 12.21 -13.26
C GLN A 54 -9.42 13.61 -12.83
N THR A 55 -10.73 13.81 -12.66
CA THR A 55 -11.29 15.06 -12.11
C THR A 55 -10.87 15.31 -10.66
N ALA A 56 -10.47 14.28 -9.90
CA ALA A 56 -9.92 14.41 -8.57
C ALA A 56 -8.50 15.00 -8.54
N ARG A 57 -7.85 15.12 -9.71
CA ARG A 57 -6.50 15.66 -9.87
C ARG A 57 -6.50 17.06 -10.50
N ARG A 58 -5.43 17.78 -10.22
CA ARG A 58 -5.05 19.02 -10.90
C ARG A 58 -4.35 18.69 -12.22
N ASN A 59 -4.18 19.69 -13.07
CA ASN A 59 -3.51 19.53 -14.37
C ASN A 59 -2.04 19.08 -14.26
N ASP A 60 -1.42 19.26 -13.09
CA ASP A 60 -0.07 18.80 -12.74
C ASP A 60 -0.04 17.36 -12.19
N GLY A 61 -1.19 16.66 -12.19
CA GLY A 61 -1.33 15.31 -11.69
C GLY A 61 -1.50 15.21 -10.16
N ARG A 62 -1.32 16.30 -9.41
CA ARG A 62 -1.46 16.27 -7.95
C ARG A 62 -2.92 16.10 -7.55
N LEU A 63 -3.16 15.30 -6.52
CA LEU A 63 -4.47 15.19 -5.90
C LEU A 63 -4.95 16.56 -5.40
N ARG A 64 -6.23 16.89 -5.64
CA ARG A 64 -6.81 18.15 -5.18
C ARG A 64 -6.84 18.23 -3.65
N ASP A 65 -6.71 19.45 -3.13
CA ASP A 65 -6.57 19.73 -1.69
C ASP A 65 -7.75 19.20 -0.86
N GLY A 66 -8.96 19.17 -1.43
CA GLY A 66 -10.14 18.61 -0.76
C GLY A 66 -9.97 17.11 -0.42
N TYR A 67 -9.36 16.34 -1.33
CA TYR A 67 -9.06 14.92 -1.10
C TYR A 67 -7.89 14.75 -0.14
N LEU A 68 -6.84 15.57 -0.26
CA LEU A 68 -5.72 15.54 0.69
C LEU A 68 -6.20 15.78 2.13
N LYS A 69 -7.10 16.74 2.33
CA LYS A 69 -7.70 17.00 3.65
C LYS A 69 -8.58 15.84 4.14
N ARG A 70 -9.43 15.30 3.26
CA ARG A 70 -10.31 14.17 3.60
C ARG A 70 -9.53 12.92 4.01
N TYR A 71 -8.42 12.66 3.33
CA TYR A 71 -7.59 11.48 3.53
C TYR A 71 -6.28 11.77 4.29
N ALA A 72 -6.17 12.90 4.99
CA ALA A 72 -4.98 13.27 5.75
C ALA A 72 -4.55 12.19 6.77
N HIS A 73 -5.52 11.43 7.29
CA HIS A 73 -5.29 10.33 8.21
C HIS A 73 -4.44 9.18 7.62
N LEU A 74 -4.36 9.04 6.29
CA LEU A 74 -3.53 8.01 5.65
C LEU A 74 -2.03 8.21 5.93
N GLU A 75 -1.60 9.43 6.27
CA GLU A 75 -0.21 9.72 6.64
C GLU A 75 0.08 9.47 8.13
N SER A 76 -0.95 9.23 8.95
CA SER A 76 -0.80 8.98 10.40
C SER A 76 -0.39 7.54 10.75
N GLY A 77 -0.15 6.71 9.73
CA GLY A 77 0.15 5.29 9.87
C GLY A 77 -1.13 4.45 9.91
N ALA A 78 -1.13 3.36 9.16
CA ALA A 78 -2.16 2.32 9.11
C ALA A 78 -1.69 1.25 8.12
N TRP A 79 -2.38 0.10 8.09
CA TRP A 79 -2.20 -0.89 7.04
C TRP A 79 -3.42 -0.89 6.12
N TRP A 80 -3.17 -1.08 4.83
CA TRP A 80 -4.21 -1.20 3.83
C TRP A 80 -4.04 -2.50 3.06
N VAL A 81 -5.16 -3.16 2.74
CA VAL A 81 -5.19 -4.39 1.98
C VAL A 81 -6.11 -4.18 0.78
N SER A 82 -5.62 -4.45 -0.43
CA SER A 82 -6.48 -4.56 -1.61
C SER A 82 -7.33 -5.82 -1.47
N GLY A 83 -8.58 -5.65 -1.04
CA GLY A 83 -9.54 -6.76 -0.98
C GLY A 83 -10.07 -7.10 -2.38
N LEU A 84 -9.98 -8.37 -2.76
CA LEU A 84 -10.81 -8.97 -3.80
C LEU A 84 -12.02 -9.62 -3.11
N ASP A 85 -13.20 -9.50 -3.70
CA ASP A 85 -14.38 -10.24 -3.25
C ASP A 85 -14.10 -11.75 -3.36
N PRO A 86 -14.17 -12.52 -2.26
CA PRO A 86 -13.85 -13.94 -2.24
C PRO A 86 -14.81 -14.81 -3.06
N SER A 87 -15.98 -14.28 -3.44
CA SER A 87 -17.00 -15.01 -4.22
C SER A 87 -16.92 -14.77 -5.72
N THR A 88 -16.32 -13.66 -6.14
CA THR A 88 -16.31 -13.21 -7.55
C THR A 88 -14.91 -12.94 -8.11
N THR A 89 -13.88 -12.83 -7.25
CA THR A 89 -12.53 -12.35 -7.63
C THR A 89 -12.55 -10.97 -8.30
N GLU A 90 -13.53 -10.13 -7.99
CA GLU A 90 -13.62 -8.73 -8.45
C GLU A 90 -13.37 -7.73 -7.31
N ASN A 91 -12.90 -6.52 -7.66
CA ASN A 91 -12.64 -5.46 -6.68
C ASN A 91 -13.99 -4.87 -6.19
N GLN A 92 -14.39 -5.16 -4.95
CA GLN A 92 -15.60 -4.57 -4.36
C GLN A 92 -15.36 -3.11 -3.94
N TRP A 93 -15.95 -2.17 -4.68
CA TRP A 93 -16.22 -0.80 -4.20
C TRP A 93 -17.59 -0.80 -3.50
N THR A 94 -17.63 -0.83 -2.17
CA THR A 94 -18.91 -0.65 -1.45
C THR A 94 -19.21 0.83 -1.33
N GLY A 95 -19.65 1.44 -2.43
CA GLY A 95 -20.39 2.69 -2.40
C GLY A 95 -21.86 2.36 -2.24
N GLU A 96 -22.40 2.57 -1.05
CA GLU A 96 -23.86 2.56 -0.84
C GLU A 96 -24.33 4.01 -0.64
N ASP A 97 -25.37 4.35 -1.40
CA ASP A 97 -26.22 5.55 -1.29
C ASP A 97 -27.09 5.55 -0.02
#